data_AF-A0A7V0Q7Y3-F1
#
_entry.id   AF-A0A7V0Q7Y3-F1
#
_cell.length_a   1.000
_cell.length_b   1.000
_cell.length_c   1.000
_cell.angle_alpha   90.00
_cell.angle_beta   90.00
_cell.angle_gamma   90.00
#
_symmetry.space_group_name_H-M   'P 1'
#
loop_
_entity.id
_entity.type
_entity.pdbx_description
1 polymer ?
#
loop_
_entity_poly.entity_id
_entity_poly.type
_entity_poly.pdbx_seq_one_letter_code
_entity_poly.pdbx_strand_id
1 'polypeptide(L)'
;MVEEYSDEKLEEILDRVYEWGVEFSRSKYFEELTEEQKQESEFVVMSFTEYMYSYHGLSPEEWDEDGLKECCLYTLPRKVTADESYFESIAPVLSVFFVFLSEKNLLINASKLIKKVKKIDKQIVRNARDPRNWG
;
A
#
# COMPACT_ATOMS: atom_id res chain seq x y z
N MET A 1 20.82 14.12 -2.64
CA MET A 1 20.27 14.19 -4.01
C MET A 1 18.97 13.43 -3.96
N VAL A 2 17.85 14.07 -4.29
CA VAL A 2 16.59 13.35 -4.47
C VAL A 2 16.77 12.58 -5.78
N GLU A 3 16.64 11.26 -5.77
CA GLU A 3 16.69 10.49 -7.01
C GLU A 3 15.54 11.00 -7.90
N GLU A 4 15.87 11.41 -9.13
CA GLU A 4 14.85 11.83 -10.08
C GLU A 4 14.01 10.61 -10.48
N TYR A 5 12.70 10.80 -10.57
CA TYR A 5 11.76 9.76 -11.01
C TYR A 5 12.23 9.12 -12.33
N SER A 6 12.08 7.80 -12.43
CA SER A 6 12.39 7.01 -13.62
C SER A 6 11.35 5.92 -13.81
N ASP A 7 10.81 5.81 -15.03
CA ASP A 7 9.86 4.75 -15.43
C ASP A 7 10.50 3.36 -15.33
N GLU A 8 11.76 3.22 -15.75
CA GLU A 8 12.52 1.97 -15.64
C GLU A 8 12.64 1.54 -14.17
N LYS A 9 12.89 2.52 -13.28
CA LYS A 9 12.97 2.24 -11.85
C LYS A 9 11.63 1.87 -11.25
N LEU A 10 10.54 2.51 -11.70
CA LEU A 10 9.19 2.13 -11.28
C LEU A 10 8.89 0.68 -11.70
N GLU A 11 9.21 0.29 -12.94
CA GLU A 11 9.03 -1.08 -13.43
C GLU A 11 9.80 -2.10 -12.56
N GLU A 12 11.08 -1.85 -12.28
CA GLU A 12 11.87 -2.69 -11.37
C GLU A 12 11.25 -2.83 -9.97
N ILE A 13 10.74 -1.73 -9.42
CA ILE A 13 10.09 -1.73 -8.10
C ILE A 13 8.81 -2.55 -8.13
N LEU A 14 7.98 -2.37 -9.17
CA LEU A 14 6.70 -3.06 -9.30
C LEU A 14 6.89 -4.56 -9.54
N ASP A 15 7.84 -4.97 -10.40
CA ASP A 15 8.16 -6.39 -10.62
C ASP A 15 8.58 -7.07 -9.32
N ARG A 16 9.47 -6.43 -8.57
CA ARG A 16 9.94 -6.94 -7.27
C ARG A 16 8.80 -7.06 -6.25
N VAL A 17 7.94 -6.04 -6.15
CA VAL A 17 6.81 -6.07 -5.21
C VAL A 17 5.74 -7.06 -5.66
N TYR A 18 5.55 -7.28 -6.96
CA TYR A 18 4.69 -8.32 -7.48
C TYR A 18 5.17 -9.70 -7.05
N GLU A 19 6.47 -10.00 -7.14
CA GLU A 19 7.03 -11.25 -6.62
C GLU A 19 6.78 -11.43 -5.11
N TRP A 20 6.94 -10.35 -4.33
CA TRP A 20 6.60 -10.36 -2.90
C TRP A 20 5.11 -10.61 -2.67
N GLY A 21 4.24 -10.06 -3.52
CA GLY A 21 2.79 -10.30 -3.52
C GLY A 21 2.44 -11.76 -3.81
N VAL A 22 3.12 -12.38 -4.78
CA VAL A 22 2.95 -13.82 -5.09
C VAL A 22 3.37 -14.68 -3.90
N GLU A 23 4.51 -14.40 -3.27
CA GLU A 23 4.90 -15.11 -2.05
C GLU A 23 3.93 -14.86 -0.89
N PHE A 24 3.49 -13.62 -0.72
CA PHE A 24 2.52 -13.22 0.29
C PHE A 24 1.23 -14.03 0.14
N SER A 25 0.69 -14.16 -1.07
CA SER A 25 -0.55 -14.91 -1.37
C SER A 25 -0.52 -16.39 -0.97
N ARG A 26 0.69 -16.96 -0.81
CA ARG A 26 0.91 -18.36 -0.41
C ARG A 26 1.26 -18.50 1.07
N SER A 27 1.31 -17.39 1.81
CA SER A 27 1.75 -17.34 3.20
C SER A 27 0.56 -17.46 4.17
N LYS A 28 0.85 -17.86 5.41
CA LYS A 28 -0.14 -17.87 6.50
C LYS A 28 -0.77 -16.50 6.76
N TYR A 29 -0.08 -15.41 6.44
CA TYR A 29 -0.57 -14.05 6.64
C TYR A 29 -1.73 -13.73 5.70
N PHE A 30 -1.66 -14.21 4.45
CA PHE A 30 -2.73 -14.02 3.49
C PHE A 30 -4.02 -14.71 3.93
N GLU A 31 -3.91 -15.83 4.66
CA GLU A 31 -5.07 -16.52 5.23
C GLU A 31 -5.74 -15.75 6.38
N GLU A 32 -5.11 -14.71 6.92
CA GLU A 32 -5.74 -13.81 7.91
C GLU A 32 -6.70 -12.80 7.25
N LEU A 33 -6.62 -12.63 5.93
CA LEU A 33 -7.49 -11.74 5.16
C LEU A 33 -8.84 -12.39 4.86
N THR A 34 -9.90 -11.57 4.78
CA THR A 34 -11.20 -12.02 4.24
C THR A 34 -11.09 -12.28 2.74
N GLU A 35 -12.05 -13.01 2.16
CA GLU A 35 -12.04 -13.29 0.72
C GLU A 35 -12.10 -12.00 -0.13
N GLU A 36 -12.85 -10.98 0.31
CA GLU A 36 -12.86 -9.66 -0.34
C GLU A 36 -11.47 -8.99 -0.26
N GLN A 37 -10.83 -9.01 0.92
CA GLN A 37 -9.49 -8.44 1.09
C GLN A 37 -8.44 -9.19 0.27
N LYS A 38 -8.58 -10.50 0.12
CA LYS A 38 -7.72 -11.32 -0.75
C LYS A 38 -7.87 -10.92 -2.22
N GLN A 39 -9.11 -10.72 -2.69
CA GLN A 39 -9.39 -10.26 -4.05
C GLN A 39 -8.79 -8.88 -4.35
N GLU A 40 -8.85 -7.96 -3.38
CA GLU A 40 -8.31 -6.60 -3.52
C GLU A 40 -6.79 -6.53 -3.28
N SER A 41 -6.20 -7.56 -2.68
CA SER A 41 -4.86 -7.51 -2.08
C SER A 41 -3.76 -7.10 -3.06
N GLU A 42 -3.73 -7.71 -4.24
CA GLU A 42 -2.74 -7.42 -5.28
C GLU A 42 -2.87 -5.96 -5.72
N PHE A 43 -4.10 -5.53 -6.03
CA PHE A 43 -4.33 -4.18 -6.49
C PHE A 43 -3.98 -3.14 -5.42
N VAL A 44 -4.32 -3.39 -4.15
CA VAL A 44 -3.93 -2.54 -3.01
C VAL A 44 -2.41 -2.41 -2.91
N VAL A 45 -1.68 -3.53 -2.92
CA VAL A 45 -0.22 -3.52 -2.77
C VAL A 45 0.46 -2.83 -3.95
N MET A 46 0.03 -3.13 -5.17
CA MET A 46 0.62 -2.57 -6.39
C MET A 46 0.35 -1.07 -6.52
N SER A 47 -0.90 -0.63 -6.35
CA SER A 47 -1.25 0.80 -6.42
C SER A 47 -0.61 1.62 -5.29
N PHE A 48 -0.53 1.08 -4.07
CA PHE A 48 0.20 1.72 -2.98
C PHE A 48 1.68 1.91 -3.36
N THR A 49 2.33 0.85 -3.88
CA THR A 49 3.74 0.89 -4.27
C THR A 49 4.00 1.88 -5.38
N GLU A 50 3.20 1.83 -6.46
CA GLU A 50 3.29 2.74 -7.59
C GLU A 50 3.22 4.19 -7.13
N TYR A 51 2.26 4.53 -6.27
CA TYR A 51 2.06 5.92 -5.85
C TYR A 51 2.99 6.38 -4.75
N MET A 52 3.48 5.48 -3.90
CA MET A 52 4.58 5.81 -2.97
C MET A 52 5.82 6.24 -3.76
N TYR A 53 6.14 5.57 -4.86
CA TYR A 53 7.27 5.96 -5.68
C TYR A 53 6.97 7.19 -6.54
N SER A 54 5.93 7.14 -7.38
CA SER A 54 5.65 8.17 -8.39
C SER A 54 5.23 9.54 -7.82
N TYR A 55 4.57 9.58 -6.65
CA TYR A 55 4.10 10.83 -6.04
C TYR A 55 4.88 11.25 -4.79
N HIS A 56 5.46 10.29 -4.06
CA HIS A 56 6.17 10.58 -2.80
C HIS A 56 7.67 10.31 -2.90
N GLY A 57 8.17 9.74 -3.99
CA GLY A 57 9.59 9.48 -4.22
C GLY A 57 10.16 8.41 -3.28
N LEU A 58 9.33 7.51 -2.76
CA LEU A 58 9.72 6.51 -1.77
C LEU A 58 9.68 5.11 -2.38
N SER A 59 10.85 4.49 -2.48
CA SER A 59 10.97 3.05 -2.74
C SER A 59 10.54 2.23 -1.51
N PRO A 60 10.27 0.92 -1.64
CA PRO A 60 9.86 0.07 -0.52
C PRO A 60 10.76 0.11 0.72
N GLU A 61 12.07 0.25 0.51
CA GLU A 61 13.07 0.36 1.58
C GLU A 61 12.99 1.70 2.34
N GLU A 62 12.37 2.71 1.74
CA GLU A 62 12.29 4.09 2.23
C GLU A 62 10.88 4.46 2.72
N TRP A 63 9.89 3.57 2.57
CA TRP A 63 8.53 3.82 3.04
C TRP A 63 8.51 4.28 4.49
N ASP A 64 7.80 5.36 4.79
CA ASP A 64 7.68 5.93 6.13
C ASP A 64 6.22 6.27 6.50
N GLU A 65 6.02 6.71 7.74
CA GLU A 65 4.68 6.98 8.28
C GLU A 65 3.98 8.18 7.63
N ASP A 66 4.73 9.12 7.08
CA ASP A 66 4.20 10.34 6.50
C ASP A 66 3.84 10.11 5.03
N GLY A 67 4.72 9.49 4.25
CA GLY A 67 4.42 9.01 2.90
C GLY A 67 3.24 8.05 2.88
N LEU A 68 3.21 7.06 3.78
CA LEU A 68 2.05 6.15 3.90
C LEU A 68 0.75 6.92 4.17
N LYS A 69 0.79 7.89 5.08
CA LYS A 69 -0.40 8.70 5.41
C LYS A 69 -0.87 9.51 4.21
N GLU A 70 0.05 10.20 3.55
CA GLU A 70 -0.31 11.06 2.42
C GLU A 70 -0.80 10.23 1.22
N CYS A 71 -0.16 9.10 0.96
CA CYS A 71 -0.58 8.16 -0.07
C CYS A 71 -1.98 7.60 0.21
N CYS A 72 -2.21 6.99 1.38
CA CYS A 72 -3.49 6.36 1.70
C CYS A 72 -4.65 7.35 1.89
N LEU A 73 -4.40 8.56 2.39
CA LEU A 73 -5.46 9.53 2.66
C LEU A 73 -5.79 10.44 1.49
N TYR A 74 -4.85 10.67 0.58
CA TYR A 74 -5.02 11.69 -0.46
C TYR A 74 -4.67 11.19 -1.86
N THR A 75 -3.53 10.52 -2.06
CA THR A 75 -3.14 10.07 -3.39
C THR A 75 -4.06 8.97 -3.91
N LEU A 76 -4.25 7.90 -3.14
CA LEU A 76 -5.10 6.78 -3.52
C LEU A 76 -6.56 7.20 -3.78
N PRO A 77 -7.25 7.91 -2.86
CA PRO A 77 -8.59 8.44 -3.10
C PRO A 77 -8.74 9.37 -4.32
N ARG A 78 -7.67 10.04 -4.74
CA ARG A 78 -7.67 10.93 -5.91
C ARG A 78 -7.43 10.22 -7.22
N LYS A 79 -6.69 9.10 -7.21
CA LYS A 79 -6.12 8.47 -8.40
C LYS A 79 -6.76 7.13 -8.74
N VAL A 80 -7.29 6.44 -7.75
CA VAL A 80 -7.92 5.14 -7.96
C VAL A 80 -9.43 5.30 -8.06
N THR A 81 -9.99 4.85 -9.19
CA THR A 81 -11.42 4.64 -9.36
C THR A 81 -11.72 3.18 -9.07
N ALA A 82 -12.17 2.90 -7.85
CA ALA A 82 -12.54 1.55 -7.42
C ALA A 82 -13.77 1.61 -6.50
N ASP A 83 -14.35 0.44 -6.26
CA ASP A 83 -15.45 0.30 -5.32
C ASP A 83 -14.98 0.49 -3.88
N GLU A 84 -15.94 0.67 -2.98
CA GLU A 84 -15.66 0.88 -1.56
C GLU A 84 -14.88 -0.28 -0.92
N SER A 85 -15.08 -1.52 -1.40
CA SER A 85 -14.37 -2.73 -0.97
C SER A 85 -12.86 -2.56 -1.04
N TYR A 86 -12.36 -1.93 -2.10
CA TYR A 86 -10.95 -1.63 -2.26
C TYR A 86 -10.44 -0.72 -1.14
N PHE A 87 -11.13 0.39 -0.88
CA PHE A 87 -10.70 1.36 0.13
C PHE A 87 -10.81 0.81 1.56
N GLU A 88 -11.82 -0.02 1.83
CA GLU A 88 -11.95 -0.78 3.08
C GLU A 88 -10.86 -1.84 3.24
N SER A 89 -10.31 -2.35 2.13
CA SER A 89 -9.25 -3.35 2.12
C SER A 89 -7.85 -2.77 2.31
N ILE A 90 -7.62 -1.47 2.04
CA ILE A 90 -6.28 -0.85 2.11
C ILE A 90 -5.61 -1.09 3.47
N ALA A 91 -6.26 -0.73 4.57
CA ALA A 91 -5.65 -0.85 5.88
C ALA A 91 -5.39 -2.29 6.35
N PRO A 92 -6.35 -3.24 6.25
CA PRO A 92 -6.08 -4.62 6.64
C PRO A 92 -5.04 -5.29 5.74
N VAL A 93 -5.12 -5.13 4.41
CA VAL A 93 -4.14 -5.73 3.48
C VAL A 93 -2.74 -5.18 3.75
N LEU A 94 -2.55 -3.85 3.78
CA LEU A 94 -1.23 -3.27 4.00
C LEU A 94 -0.68 -3.64 5.38
N SER A 95 -1.52 -3.67 6.42
CA SER A 95 -1.10 -4.11 7.75
C SER A 95 -0.53 -5.52 7.73
N VAL A 96 -1.22 -6.46 7.10
CA VAL A 96 -0.83 -7.88 7.08
C VAL A 96 0.39 -8.08 6.15
N PHE A 97 0.42 -7.38 5.01
CA PHE A 97 1.56 -7.39 4.09
C PHE A 97 2.84 -6.85 4.75
N PHE A 98 2.77 -5.77 5.54
CA PHE A 98 3.93 -5.27 6.26
C PHE A 98 4.44 -6.23 7.33
N VAL A 99 3.56 -7.02 7.97
CA VAL A 99 3.99 -8.09 8.88
C VAL A 99 4.78 -9.14 8.09
N PHE A 100 4.27 -9.56 6.93
CA PHE A 100 4.96 -10.50 6.04
C PHE A 100 6.34 -9.98 5.61
N LEU A 101 6.44 -8.73 5.14
CA LEU A 101 7.72 -8.11 4.77
C LEU A 101 8.69 -7.99 5.96
N SER A 102 8.17 -7.72 7.15
CA SER A 102 8.98 -7.66 8.38
C SER A 102 9.61 -9.01 8.71
N GLU A 103 8.87 -10.12 8.59
CA GLU A 103 9.43 -11.46 8.85
C GLU A 103 10.48 -11.86 7.82
N LYS A 104 10.36 -11.35 6.59
CA LYS A 104 11.35 -11.56 5.52
C LYS A 104 12.56 -10.62 5.62
N ASN A 105 12.59 -9.71 6.60
CA ASN A 105 13.58 -8.63 6.74
C ASN A 105 13.66 -7.68 5.53
N LEU A 106 12.55 -7.55 4.79
CA LEU A 106 12.43 -6.65 3.63
C LEU A 106 11.97 -5.24 4.02
N LEU A 107 11.42 -5.07 5.23
CA LEU A 107 10.88 -3.80 5.70
C LEU A 107 11.27 -3.56 7.18
N ILE A 108 12.21 -2.64 7.41
CA ILE A 108 12.85 -2.43 8.72
C ILE A 108 11.90 -1.72 9.71
N ASN A 109 11.07 -0.80 9.23
CA ASN A 109 10.18 0.03 10.05
C ASN A 109 8.72 -0.45 10.06
N ALA A 110 8.47 -1.71 9.68
CA ALA A 110 7.13 -2.29 9.53
C ALA A 110 6.21 -2.00 10.73
N SER A 111 6.70 -2.12 11.96
CA SER A 111 5.91 -1.86 13.18
C SER A 111 5.29 -0.46 13.23
N LYS A 112 6.00 0.56 12.75
CA LYS A 112 5.52 1.94 12.68
C LYS A 112 4.44 2.08 11.61
N LEU A 113 4.69 1.54 10.42
CA LEU A 113 3.76 1.55 9.29
C LEU A 113 2.45 0.82 9.62
N ILE A 114 2.53 -0.36 10.25
CA ILE A 114 1.37 -1.13 10.72
C ILE A 114 0.53 -0.32 11.71
N LYS A 115 1.18 0.30 12.70
CA LYS A 115 0.47 1.13 13.69
C LYS A 115 -0.19 2.33 13.02
N LYS A 116 0.49 2.95 12.06
CA LYS A 116 0.01 4.13 11.35
C LYS A 116 -1.19 3.79 10.46
N VAL A 117 -1.11 2.75 9.63
CA VAL A 117 -2.19 2.38 8.70
C VAL A 117 -3.46 1.99 9.46
N LYS A 118 -3.34 1.22 10.54
CA LYS A 118 -4.48 0.90 11.43
C LYS A 118 -5.12 2.12 12.06
N LYS A 119 -4.35 3.17 12.36
CA LYS A 119 -4.87 4.41 12.95
C LYS A 119 -5.67 5.24 11.96
N ILE A 120 -5.32 5.19 10.67
CA ILE A 120 -5.95 5.99 9.61
C ILE A 120 -7.03 5.25 8.82
N ASP A 121 -7.20 3.94 9.03
CA ASP A 121 -8.18 3.05 8.38
C ASP A 121 -9.54 3.72 8.07
N LYS A 122 -10.29 4.11 9.10
CA LYS A 122 -11.60 4.77 8.93
C LYS A 122 -11.54 6.08 8.13
N GLN A 123 -10.41 6.78 8.17
CA GLN A 123 -10.22 8.02 7.44
C GLN A 123 -9.96 7.79 5.95
N ILE A 124 -9.34 6.67 5.57
CA ILE A 124 -9.14 6.28 4.16
C ILE A 124 -10.50 6.18 3.47
N VAL A 125 -11.40 5.35 4.01
CA VAL A 125 -12.76 5.13 3.47
C VAL A 125 -13.56 6.43 3.44
N ARG A 126 -13.49 7.23 4.51
CA ARG A 126 -14.18 8.52 4.58
C ARG A 126 -13.72 9.48 3.47
N ASN A 127 -12.42 9.55 3.21
CA ASN A 127 -11.86 10.44 2.20
C ASN A 127 -12.21 9.96 0.79
N ALA A 128 -12.19 8.65 0.54
CA ALA A 128 -12.58 8.05 -0.73
C ALA A 128 -14.05 8.27 -1.09
N ARG A 129 -14.95 8.32 -0.09
CA ARG A 129 -16.38 8.61 -0.30
C ARG A 129 -16.72 10.08 -0.55
N ASP A 130 -15.76 11.00 -0.42
CA ASP A 130 -16.01 12.44 -0.58
C ASP A 130 -15.60 12.88 -2.00
N PRO A 131 -16.54 13.20 -2.91
CA PRO A 131 -16.21 13.55 -4.29
C PRO A 131 -15.32 14.77 -4.43
N ARG A 132 -15.22 15.62 -3.40
CA ARG A 132 -14.31 16.78 -3.40
C ARG A 132 -12.84 16.37 -3.30
N ASN A 133 -12.57 15.12 -2.92
CA ASN A 133 -11.24 14.54 -2.89
C ASN A 133 -10.92 13.77 -4.16
N TRP A 134 -11.79 13.74 -5.18
CA TRP A 134 -11.50 13.06 -6.44
C TRP A 134 -10.75 14.02 -7.37
N GLY A 135 -9.80 13.47 -8.14
CA GLY A 135 -8.88 14.22 -9.01
C GLY A 135 -9.31 14.28 -10.47
#